data_AF-A0ABD6EZ61-F1
#
_entry.id   AF-A0ABD6EZ61-F1
#
_cell.length_a   1.000
_cell.length_b   1.000
_cell.length_c   1.000
_cell.angle_alpha   90.00
_cell.angle_beta   90.00
_cell.angle_gamma   90.00
#
_symmetry.space_group_name_H-M   'P 1'
#
loop_
_entity.id
_entity.type
_entity.pdbx_description
1 polymer ?
#
loop_
_entity_poly.entity_id
_entity_poly.type
_entity_poly.pdbx_seq_one_letter_code
_entity_poly.pdbx_strand_id
1 'polypeptide(L)' 'MANGLAARCLDEASKYALERKTFGVPIAQHQGIAFMLTDMAMNLELSRLVTYRNEVSRDNFDRLCAGVGMARGMR' A
#
# COMPACT_ATOMS: atom_id res chain seq x y z
N MET A 1 -4.78 8.97 -4.37
CA MET A 1 -3.54 9.77 -4.43
C MET A 1 -2.70 9.60 -3.15
N ALA A 2 -2.45 8.37 -2.67
CA ALA A 2 -1.61 8.13 -1.48
C ALA A 2 -0.35 7.28 -1.80
N ASN A 3 -0.46 6.45 -2.83
CA ASN A 3 0.47 5.35 -3.10
C ASN A 3 1.80 5.87 -3.68
N GLY A 4 1.77 6.95 -4.47
CA GLY A 4 2.98 7.53 -5.08
C GLY A 4 3.88 8.24 -4.06
N LEU A 5 3.28 8.93 -3.08
CA LEU A 5 4.02 9.62 -2.02
C LEU A 5 4.67 8.60 -1.06
N ALA A 6 3.92 7.55 -0.70
CA ALA A 6 4.43 6.45 0.12
C ALA A 6 5.59 5.70 -0.57
N ALA A 7 5.52 5.48 -1.89
CA ALA A 7 6.61 4.86 -2.64
C ALA A 7 7.90 5.72 -2.61
N ARG A 8 7.77 7.03 -2.72
CA ARG A 8 8.91 7.96 -2.65
C ARG A 8 9.53 8.00 -1.25
N CYS A 9 8.70 8.02 -0.20
CA CYS A 9 9.18 7.92 1.18
C CYS A 9 9.93 6.61 1.44
N LEU A 10 9.46 5.48 0.91
CA LEU A 10 10.12 4.19 1.07
C LEU A 10 11.50 4.15 0.37
N ASP A 11 11.60 4.73 -0.82
CA ASP A 11 12.87 4.83 -1.56
C ASP A 11 13.91 5.66 -0.80
N GLU A 12 13.50 6.81 -0.28
CA GLU A 12 14.36 7.69 0.52
C GLU A 12 14.78 7.05 1.85
N ALA A 13 13.83 6.40 2.54
CA ALA A 13 14.11 5.67 3.78
C ALA A 13 15.09 4.51 3.56
N SER A 14 14.97 3.81 2.42
CA SER A 14 15.87 2.70 2.07
C SER A 14 17.28 3.20 1.76
N LYS A 15 17.42 4.34 1.06
CA LYS A 15 18.73 4.99 0.83
C LYS A 15 19.38 5.41 2.14
N TYR A 16 18.63 6.09 3.01
CA TYR A 16 19.13 6.53 4.31
C TYR A 16 19.56 5.34 5.19
N ALA A 17 18.83 4.22 5.11
CA ALA A 17 19.15 3.01 5.85
C ALA A 17 20.49 2.36 5.44
N LEU A 18 20.95 2.60 4.22
CA LEU A 18 22.20 2.09 3.68
C LEU A 18 23.38 3.04 3.92
N GLU A 19 23.14 4.34 3.84
CA GLU A 19 24.19 5.37 4.03
C GLU A 19 24.62 5.51 5.49
N ARG A 20 23.68 5.36 6.42
CA ARG A 20 23.96 5.55 7.85
C ARG A 20 24.52 4.27 8.48
N LYS A 21 25.68 4.39 9.11
CA LYS A 21 26.31 3.33 9.90
C LYS A 21 26.27 3.69 11.39
N THR A 22 25.74 2.79 12.22
CA THR A 22 25.77 2.91 13.68
C THR A 22 26.15 1.56 14.26
N PHE A 23 26.96 1.55 15.33
CA PHE A 23 27.52 0.33 15.92
C PHE A 23 28.39 -0.50 14.97
N GLY A 24 29.11 0.16 14.04
CA GLY A 24 30.03 -0.50 13.11
C GLY A 24 29.36 -1.23 11.94
N VAL A 25 28.03 -1.29 11.89
CA VAL A 25 27.22 -1.89 10.83
C VAL A 25 26.23 -0.88 10.22
N PRO A 26 25.83 -1.05 8.95
CA PRO A 26 24.77 -0.25 8.35
C PRO A 26 23.45 -0.46 9.09
N ILE A 27 22.65 0.60 9.24
CA ILE A 27 21.42 0.53 10.02
C ILE A 27 20.36 -0.40 9.44
N ALA A 28 20.44 -0.69 8.14
CA ALA A 28 19.63 -1.70 7.47
C ALA A 28 19.76 -3.12 8.06
N GLN A 29 20.86 -3.45 8.75
CA GLN A 29 21.05 -4.77 9.37
C GLN A 29 20.44 -4.88 10.78
N HIS A 30 20.02 -3.76 11.38
CA HIS A 30 19.36 -3.79 12.68
C HIS A 30 17.91 -4.25 12.50
N GLN A 31 17.54 -5.33 13.19
CA GLN A 31 16.20 -5.93 13.07
C GLN A 31 15.06 -4.91 13.28
N GLY A 32 15.21 -3.96 14.21
CA GLY A 32 14.19 -2.94 14.46
C GLY A 32 13.92 -2.01 13.26
N ILE A 33 14.95 -1.69 12.47
CA ILE A 33 14.81 -0.84 11.28
C ILE A 33 14.30 -1.66 10.09
N ALA A 34 14.70 -2.94 10.01
CA ALA A 34 14.17 -3.86 9.01
C ALA A 34 12.66 -4.06 9.15
N PHE A 35 12.13 -4.18 10.37
CA PHE A 35 10.67 -4.25 10.60
C PHE A 35 9.96 -2.98 10.10
N MET A 36 10.46 -1.80 10.45
CA MET A 36 9.86 -0.53 10.01
C MET A 36 9.84 -0.39 8.48
N LEU A 37 10.92 -0.75 7.78
CA LEU A 37 10.96 -0.72 6.30
C LEU A 37 9.98 -1.74 5.69
N THR A 38 9.90 -2.93 6.27
CA THR A 38 9.01 -4.00 5.80
C THR A 38 7.54 -3.62 5.97
N ASP A 39 7.17 -2.99 7.10
CA ASP A 39 5.81 -2.53 7.35
C ASP A 39 5.38 -1.43 6.37
N MET A 40 6.28 -0.49 6.05
CA MET A 40 6.00 0.54 5.03
C MET A 40 5.80 -0.07 3.64
N ALA A 41 6.63 -1.05 3.26
CA ALA A 41 6.49 -1.76 2.00
C ALA A 41 5.19 -2.60 1.94
N MET A 42 4.84 -3.30 3.03
CA MET A 42 3.59 -4.05 3.12
C MET A 42 2.37 -3.14 2.99
N ASN A 43 2.34 -1.99 3.67
CA ASN A 43 1.22 -1.05 3.58
C ASN A 43 1.02 -0.49 2.17
N LEU A 44 2.12 -0.27 1.43
CA LEU A 44 2.06 0.16 0.03
C LEU A 44 1.36 -0.88 -0.84
N GLU A 45 1.77 -2.15 -0.74
CA GLU A 45 1.19 -3.25 -1.53
C GLU A 45 -0.25 -3.55 -1.09
N LEU A 46 -0.53 -3.51 0.21
CA LEU A 46 -1.89 -3.63 0.74
C LEU A 46 -2.80 -2.54 0.20
N SER A 47 -2.36 -1.28 0.18
CA SER A 47 -3.15 -0.17 -0.35
C SER A 47 -3.53 -0.41 -1.81
N ARG A 48 -2.60 -0.91 -2.64
CA ARG A 48 -2.87 -1.27 -4.05
C ARG A 48 -3.87 -2.41 -4.17
N LEU A 49 -3.68 -3.48 -3.41
CA LEU A 49 -4.59 -4.63 -3.40
C LEU A 49 -6.00 -4.25 -2.94
N VAL A 50 -6.10 -3.41 -1.92
CA VAL A 50 -7.39 -2.92 -1.41
C VAL A 50 -8.11 -2.09 -2.46
N THR A 51 -7.42 -1.17 -3.16
CA THR A 51 -8.06 -0.40 -4.24
C THR A 51 -8.61 -1.31 -5.33
N TYR A 52 -7.80 -2.25 -5.83
CA TYR A 52 -8.24 -3.18 -6.87
C TYR A 52 -9.42 -4.06 -6.42
N ARG A 53 -9.37 -4.60 -5.19
CA ARG A 53 -10.47 -5.42 -4.65
C ARG A 53 -11.76 -4.62 -4.46
N ASN A 54 -11.69 -3.36 -4.06
CA ASN A 54 -12.86 -2.50 -3.93
C ASN A 54 -13.52 -2.23 -5.29
N GLU A 55 -12.72 -1.97 -6.32
CA GLU A 55 -13.22 -1.75 -7.69
C GLU A 55 -13.90 -3.01 -8.24
N VAL A 56 -13.25 -4.17 -8.15
CA VAL A 56 -13.83 -5.45 -8.59
C VAL A 56 -15.14 -5.77 -7.84
N SER A 57 -15.18 -5.52 -6.54
CA SER A 57 -16.38 -5.76 -5.73
C SER A 57 -17.52 -4.82 -6.10
N ARG A 58 -17.19 -3.56 -6.43
CA ARG A 58 -18.15 -2.55 -6.89
C ARG A 58 -18.73 -2.93 -8.26
N ASP A 59 -17.89 -3.36 -9.19
CA ASP A 59 -18.35 -3.82 -10.51
C ASP A 59 -19.25 -5.05 -10.41
N ASN A 60 -18.91 -5.97 -9.50
CA ASN A 60 -19.74 -7.16 -9.25
C ASN A 60 -21.11 -6.78 -8.66
N PHE A 61 -21.14 -5.81 -7.74
CA PHE A 61 -22.38 -5.27 -7.20
C PHE A 61 -23.24 -4.60 -8.28
N ASP A 62 -22.62 -3.79 -9.15
CA ASP A 62 -23.30 -3.12 -10.26
C ASP A 62 -23.91 -4.12 -11.26
N ARG A 63 -23.22 -5.24 -11.54
CA ARG A 63 -23.76 -6.33 -12.38
C ARG A 63 -24.95 -7.04 -11.74
N LEU A 64 -24.91 -7.27 -10.43
CA LEU A 64 -26.01 -7.88 -9.70
C LEU A 64 -27.26 -6.98 -9.72
N CYS A 65 -27.11 -5.67 -9.52
CA CYS A 65 -28.22 -4.72 -9.61
C CYS A 65 -28.82 -4.66 -11.02
N ALA A 66 -27.99 -4.74 -12.07
CA ALA A 66 -28.45 -4.74 -13.46
C ALA A 66 -29.28 -5.99 -13.81
N GLY A 67 -28.91 -7.16 -13.28
CA GLY A 67 -29.65 -8.41 -13.51
C GLY A 67 -31.00 -8.51 -12.78
N VAL A 68 -31.18 -7.76 -11.70
CA VAL A 68 -32.39 -7.80 -10.85
C VAL A 68 -33.38 -6.65 -11.13
N GLY A 69 -33.06 -5.73 -12.07
CA GLY A 69 -33.99 -4.66 -12.46
C GLY A 69 -34.25 -3.60 -11.39
N MET A 70 -33.42 -3.54 -10.34
CA MET A 70 -33.48 -2.43 -9.37
C MET A 70 -32.75 -1.22 -9.96
N ALA A 71 -33.53 -0.32 -10.56
CA ALA A 71 -33.06 0.97 -11.05
C ALA A 71 -32.32 1.73 -9.95
N ARG A 72 -31.14 2.26 -10.30
CA ARG A 72 -30.24 3.07 -9.45
C ARG A 72 -30.95 4.35 -8.98
N GLY A 73 -31.80 4.24 -7.97
CA GLY A 73 -32.43 5.35 -7.26
C GLY A 73 -31.72 5.60 -5.94
N MET A 74 -30.51 6.18 -5.98
CA MET A 74 -29.89 6.81 -4.82
C MET A 74 -29.00 7.95 -5.33
N ARG A 75 -29.66 9.08 -5.63
CA ARG A 75 -29.06 10.41 -5.56
C ARG A 75 -29.66 11.09 -4.34
#